data_AF-A0A183J9Q1-F1
#
_entry.id   AF-A0A183J9Q1-F1
#
_cell.length_a   1.000
_cell.length_b   1.000
_cell.length_c   1.000
_cell.angle_alpha   90.00
_cell.angle_beta   90.00
_cell.angle_gamma   90.00
#
_symmetry.space_group_name_H-M   'P 1'
#
loop_
_entity.id
_entity.type
_entity.pdbx_description
1 polymer ?
#
loop_
_entity_poly.entity_id
_entity_poly.type
_entity_poly.pdbx_seq_one_letter_code
_entity_poly.pdbx_strand_id
1 'polypeptide(L)'
;MFGKNYVCTYIAQYLYRKGMQSQFVHLFIGSLHFPHDQEVQTYQDQLRHWVKGNVTRCERSLFIFDEVDKMAPGTLNAIKPFLDFHDKIDGADFRKSIFIFLSNSGGNDITKRTLQHWKQGESRESITRAEMENIITLAAFNEEGGFKYSRLIASHLVDHFVPFLPLEKEHIRNCIVDYLVLRGFDAQLVSEEKLFEIADSLQYYPKEFGVYSTSGCKRVVQKVDLFLGEDQELQKQLLINDNI
;
A
#
# COMPACT_ATOMS: atom_id res chain seq x y z
N MET A 1 -4.99 3.15 1.59
CA MET A 1 -6.39 2.67 1.56
C MET A 1 -6.48 1.29 2.20
N PHE A 2 -5.75 0.29 1.68
CA PHE A 2 -5.79 -1.10 2.19
C PHE A 2 -4.50 -1.58 2.89
N GLY A 3 -3.55 -0.68 3.17
CA GLY A 3 -2.32 -1.02 3.93
C GLY A 3 -1.01 -0.97 3.13
N LYS A 4 -1.02 -0.75 1.81
CA LYS A 4 0.19 -0.71 0.95
C LYS A 4 1.31 0.19 1.51
N ASN A 5 1.02 1.48 1.71
CA ASN A 5 1.99 2.44 2.25
C ASN A 5 2.34 2.16 3.72
N TYR A 6 1.39 1.60 4.49
CA TYR A 6 1.61 1.24 5.89
C TYR A 6 2.66 0.13 5.99
N VAL A 7 2.52 -0.94 5.19
CA VAL A 7 3.50 -2.04 5.11
C VAL A 7 4.86 -1.52 4.63
N CYS A 8 4.91 -0.62 3.64
CA CYS A 8 6.18 -0.04 3.18
C CYS A 8 6.87 0.77 4.28
N THR A 9 6.11 1.56 5.03
CA THR A 9 6.63 2.33 6.18
C THR A 9 7.20 1.38 7.23
N TYR A 10 6.50 0.28 7.51
CA TYR A 10 6.94 -0.74 8.45
C TYR A 10 8.24 -1.43 7.99
N ILE A 11 8.32 -1.82 6.71
CA ILE A 11 9.55 -2.38 6.11
C ILE A 11 10.71 -1.40 6.27
N ALA A 12 10.51 -0.13 5.93
CA ALA A 12 11.56 0.87 6.06
C ALA A 12 12.01 1.06 7.52
N GLN A 13 11.08 1.12 8.47
CA GLN A 13 11.37 1.25 9.91
C GLN A 13 12.12 0.04 10.45
N TYR A 14 11.81 -1.16 9.97
CA TYR A 14 12.48 -2.39 10.38
C TYR A 14 13.90 -2.48 9.83
N LEU A 15 14.10 -2.11 8.56
CA LEU A 15 15.39 -2.21 7.88
C LEU A 15 16.35 -1.06 8.20
N TYR A 16 15.84 0.14 8.47
CA TYR A 16 16.63 1.34 8.66
C TYR A 16 16.25 2.06 9.95
N ARG A 17 17.25 2.43 10.76
CA ARG A 17 17.05 3.12 12.05
C ARG A 17 16.23 4.41 11.95
N LYS A 18 16.32 5.14 10.83
CA LYS A 18 15.55 6.37 10.56
C LYS A 18 14.28 6.13 9.75
N GLY A 19 13.92 4.86 9.48
CA GLY A 19 12.77 4.49 8.66
C GLY A 19 12.76 5.22 7.32
N MET A 20 11.60 5.79 6.98
CA MET A 20 11.40 6.60 5.77
C MET A 20 12.29 7.86 5.69
N GLN A 21 12.86 8.32 6.80
CA GLN A 21 13.78 9.47 6.84
C GLN A 21 15.26 9.07 6.65
N SER A 22 15.53 7.78 6.41
CA SER A 22 16.87 7.30 6.08
C SER A 22 17.31 7.85 4.72
N GLN A 23 18.58 8.29 4.62
CA GLN A 23 19.16 8.71 3.34
C GLN A 23 19.29 7.58 2.30
N PHE A 24 19.07 6.33 2.70
CA PHE A 24 19.10 5.13 1.87
C PHE A 24 17.71 4.60 1.52
N VAL A 25 16.65 5.33 1.90
CA VAL A 25 15.27 5.04 1.54
C VAL A 25 14.80 6.15 0.60
N HIS A 26 14.37 5.77 -0.59
CA HIS A 26 14.03 6.69 -1.67
C HIS A 26 12.58 6.48 -2.08
N LEU A 27 11.74 7.50 -1.91
CA LEU A 27 10.34 7.47 -2.30
C LEU A 27 10.13 8.27 -3.58
N PHE A 28 9.50 7.65 -4.58
CA PHE A 28 9.02 8.31 -5.78
C PHE A 28 7.50 8.21 -5.85
N ILE A 29 6.82 9.32 -6.11
CA ILE A 29 5.36 9.37 -6.24
C ILE A 29 5.02 9.61 -7.71
N GLY A 30 4.34 8.66 -8.36
CA GLY A 30 4.06 8.67 -9.80
C GLY A 30 3.41 9.96 -10.28
N SER A 31 2.32 10.37 -9.61
CA SER A 31 1.58 11.59 -9.97
C SER A 31 2.32 12.91 -9.73
N LEU A 32 3.39 12.90 -8.92
CA LEU A 32 4.16 14.09 -8.59
C LEU A 32 5.45 14.19 -9.41
N HIS A 33 6.19 13.09 -9.49
CA HIS A 33 7.51 13.07 -10.11
C HIS A 33 7.47 12.69 -11.58
N PHE A 34 6.44 11.96 -12.04
CA PHE A 34 6.36 11.43 -13.40
C PHE A 34 4.96 11.61 -14.05
N PRO A 35 4.36 12.81 -13.99
CA PRO A 35 2.97 13.02 -14.42
C PRO A 35 2.77 13.13 -15.94
N HIS A 36 3.81 13.45 -16.72
CA HIS A 36 3.66 13.83 -18.14
C HIS A 36 4.30 12.83 -19.10
N ASP A 37 3.48 12.23 -19.97
CA ASP A 37 3.92 11.25 -20.96
C ASP A 37 4.96 11.81 -21.95
N GLN A 38 4.94 13.12 -22.22
CA GLN A 38 5.91 13.74 -23.13
C GLN A 38 7.33 13.82 -22.54
N GLU A 39 7.48 13.70 -21.22
CA GLU A 39 8.75 13.85 -20.51
C GLU A 39 9.40 12.50 -20.14
N VAL A 40 8.82 11.37 -20.57
CA VAL A 40 9.28 10.01 -20.20
C VAL A 40 10.78 9.80 -20.44
N GLN A 41 11.35 10.33 -21.53
CA GLN A 41 12.79 10.21 -21.78
C GLN A 41 13.62 10.90 -20.70
N THR A 42 13.25 12.14 -20.34
CA THR A 42 13.89 12.89 -19.25
C THR A 42 13.76 12.14 -17.92
N TYR A 43 12.58 11.62 -17.61
CA TYR A 43 12.33 10.83 -16.39
C TYR A 43 13.20 9.58 -16.34
N GLN A 44 13.32 8.87 -17.47
CA GLN A 44 14.16 7.68 -17.56
C GLN A 44 15.63 8.00 -17.27
N ASP A 45 16.16 9.09 -17.82
CA ASP A 45 17.56 9.47 -17.62
C ASP A 45 17.84 9.91 -16.17
N GLN A 46 16.95 10.73 -15.61
CA GLN A 46 17.03 11.14 -14.20
C GLN A 46 16.95 9.93 -13.26
N LEU A 47 16.00 9.03 -13.48
CA LEU A 47 15.81 7.85 -12.65
C LEU A 47 17.01 6.91 -12.73
N ARG A 48 17.55 6.70 -13.93
CA ARG A 48 18.74 5.86 -14.13
C ARG A 48 19.95 6.44 -13.39
N HIS A 49 20.17 7.75 -13.49
CA HIS A 49 21.27 8.42 -12.77
C HIS A 49 21.08 8.35 -11.25
N TRP A 50 19.86 8.59 -10.77
CA TRP A 50 19.55 8.58 -9.34
C TRP A 50 19.75 7.21 -8.70
N VAL A 51 19.21 6.16 -9.31
CA VAL A 51 19.33 4.79 -8.81
C VAL A 51 20.79 4.36 -8.80
N LYS A 52 21.49 4.55 -9.93
CA LYS A 52 22.93 4.23 -10.02
C LYS A 52 23.76 4.97 -8.96
N GLY A 53 23.54 6.28 -8.81
CA GLY A 53 24.28 7.11 -7.85
C GLY A 53 24.08 6.67 -6.39
N ASN A 54 22.85 6.33 -6.00
CA ASN A 54 22.57 5.93 -4.62
C ASN A 54 23.01 4.50 -4.31
N VAL A 55 22.86 3.56 -5.24
CA VAL A 55 23.34 2.17 -5.03
C VAL A 55 24.87 2.13 -4.95
N THR A 56 25.57 2.96 -5.73
CA THR A 56 27.04 3.08 -5.63
C THR A 56 27.50 3.56 -4.25
N ARG A 57 26.68 4.36 -3.56
CA ARG A 57 26.95 4.82 -2.17
C ARG A 57 26.54 3.78 -1.13
N CYS A 58 25.46 3.05 -1.37
CA CYS A 58 24.94 2.01 -0.49
C CYS A 58 24.18 0.96 -1.30
N GLU A 59 24.76 -0.23 -1.45
CA GLU A 59 24.18 -1.34 -2.20
C GLU A 59 22.85 -1.83 -1.60
N ARG A 60 22.63 -1.59 -0.29
CA ARG A 60 21.39 -1.89 0.43
C ARG A 60 20.47 -0.68 0.48
N SER A 61 20.23 -0.06 -0.67
CA SER A 61 19.25 1.04 -0.79
C SER A 61 17.85 0.47 -1.03
N LEU A 62 16.83 1.14 -0.49
CA LEU A 62 15.42 0.81 -0.66
C LEU A 62 14.76 1.87 -1.55
N PHE A 63 14.19 1.46 -2.68
CA PHE A 63 13.46 2.31 -3.60
C PHE A 63 11.98 1.95 -3.56
N ILE A 64 11.13 2.91 -3.24
CA ILE A 64 9.67 2.78 -3.20
C ILE A 64 9.09 3.65 -4.29
N PHE A 65 8.34 3.05 -5.21
CA PHE A 65 7.58 3.74 -6.24
C PHE A 65 6.11 3.66 -5.88
N ASP A 66 5.53 4.78 -5.44
CA ASP A 66 4.13 4.92 -5.10
C ASP A 66 3.32 5.46 -6.28
N GLU A 67 2.02 5.13 -6.31
CA GLU A 67 1.09 5.49 -7.38
C GLU A 67 1.60 5.14 -8.79
N VAL A 68 2.13 3.93 -8.97
CA VAL A 68 2.65 3.48 -10.28
C VAL A 68 1.55 3.45 -11.34
N ASP A 69 0.29 3.23 -10.97
CA ASP A 69 -0.88 3.36 -11.85
C ASP A 69 -1.05 4.77 -12.46
N LYS A 70 -0.43 5.80 -11.86
CA LYS A 70 -0.48 7.19 -12.34
C LYS A 70 0.84 7.67 -12.96
N MET A 71 1.82 6.79 -13.06
CA MET A 71 3.12 7.10 -13.63
C MET A 71 3.07 7.02 -15.15
N ALA A 72 3.72 7.95 -15.84
CA ALA A 72 3.82 7.94 -17.30
C ALA A 72 4.34 6.58 -17.83
N PRO A 73 3.66 5.92 -18.79
CA PRO A 73 4.03 4.60 -19.29
C PRO A 73 5.47 4.53 -19.80
N GLY A 74 6.15 3.43 -19.51
CA GLY A 74 7.53 3.21 -19.91
C GLY A 74 8.58 3.88 -19.03
N THR A 75 8.22 4.74 -18.07
CA THR A 75 9.18 5.33 -17.11
C THR A 75 10.01 4.27 -16.38
N LEU A 76 9.37 3.19 -15.93
CA LEU A 76 10.03 2.09 -15.22
C LEU A 76 10.98 1.24 -16.10
N ASN A 77 10.97 1.41 -17.42
CA ASN A 77 11.95 0.72 -18.28
C ASN A 77 13.39 1.18 -18.00
N ALA A 78 13.59 2.38 -17.43
CA ALA A 78 14.90 2.89 -17.06
C ALA A 78 15.62 2.05 -16.02
N ILE A 79 14.87 1.43 -15.11
CA ILE A 79 15.44 0.65 -14.00
C ILE A 79 15.55 -0.84 -14.30
N LYS A 80 15.08 -1.30 -15.47
CA LYS A 80 15.20 -2.70 -15.90
C LYS A 80 16.61 -3.26 -15.72
N PRO A 81 17.69 -2.57 -16.16
CA PRO A 81 19.04 -3.14 -16.03
C PRO A 81 19.44 -3.42 -14.58
N PHE A 82 18.90 -2.66 -13.62
CA PHE A 82 19.24 -2.77 -12.19
C PHE A 82 18.43 -3.86 -11.46
N LEU A 83 17.34 -4.32 -12.08
CA LEU A 83 16.51 -5.42 -11.58
C LEU A 83 16.91 -6.77 -12.21
N ASP A 84 17.71 -6.74 -13.27
CA ASP A 84 18.22 -7.93 -13.94
C ASP A 84 19.33 -8.60 -13.11
N PHE A 85 19.61 -9.88 -13.38
CA PHE A 85 20.52 -10.71 -12.57
C PHE A 85 22.02 -10.44 -12.82
N HIS A 86 22.39 -9.21 -13.16
CA HIS A 86 23.79 -8.85 -13.39
C HIS A 86 24.57 -8.77 -12.06
N ASP A 87 25.72 -9.43 -11.99
CA ASP A 87 26.53 -9.49 -10.75
C ASP A 87 27.00 -8.11 -10.27
N LYS A 88 27.42 -7.25 -11.20
CA LYS A 88 27.79 -5.86 -10.94
C LYS A 88 27.50 -5.00 -12.15
N ILE A 89 26.96 -3.81 -11.92
CA ILE A 89 26.84 -2.76 -12.94
C ILE A 89 27.67 -1.59 -12.43
N ASP A 90 28.70 -1.21 -13.20
CA ASP A 90 29.64 -0.14 -12.84
C ASP A 90 30.26 -0.30 -11.44
N GLY A 91 30.50 -1.55 -11.03
CA GLY A 91 31.15 -1.90 -9.76
C GLY A 91 30.21 -2.06 -8.56
N ALA A 92 28.93 -1.72 -8.68
CA ALA A 92 27.93 -1.86 -7.61
C ALA A 92 27.04 -3.10 -7.78
N ASP A 93 26.74 -3.80 -6.67
CA ASP A 93 25.84 -4.96 -6.65
C ASP A 93 24.38 -4.53 -6.37
N PHE A 94 23.59 -4.43 -7.44
CA PHE A 94 22.18 -4.01 -7.36
C PHE A 94 21.26 -5.07 -6.74
N ARG A 95 21.69 -6.34 -6.65
CA ARG A 95 20.88 -7.43 -6.09
C ARG A 95 20.67 -7.31 -4.57
N LYS A 96 21.42 -6.43 -3.91
CA LYS A 96 21.26 -6.10 -2.50
C LYS A 96 20.25 -4.98 -2.25
N SER A 97 19.84 -4.27 -3.30
CA SER A 97 18.84 -3.22 -3.22
C SER A 97 17.44 -3.80 -3.28
N ILE A 98 16.49 -3.13 -2.65
CA ILE A 98 15.08 -3.54 -2.63
C ILE A 98 14.28 -2.52 -3.43
N PHE A 99 13.44 -3.01 -4.35
CA PHE A 99 12.54 -2.19 -5.14
C PHE A 99 11.09 -2.59 -4.82
N ILE A 100 10.30 -1.64 -4.33
CA ILE A 100 8.89 -1.85 -3.98
C ILE A 100 8.03 -0.96 -4.88
N PHE A 101 7.04 -1.56 -5.52
CA PHE A 101 6.10 -0.85 -6.40
C PHE A 101 4.69 -0.92 -5.81
N LEU A 102 4.09 0.25 -5.59
CA LEU A 102 2.71 0.39 -5.11
C LEU A 102 1.86 0.89 -6.27
N SER A 103 0.88 0.08 -6.65
CA SER A 103 -0.08 0.40 -7.70
C SER A 103 -1.48 0.06 -7.25
N ASN A 104 -2.50 0.81 -7.68
CA ASN A 104 -3.90 0.39 -7.56
C ASN A 104 -4.36 -0.51 -8.72
N SER A 105 -3.49 -0.81 -9.68
CA SER A 105 -3.84 -1.65 -10.82
C SER A 105 -4.36 -3.02 -10.38
N GLY A 106 -5.41 -3.51 -11.06
CA GLY A 106 -6.07 -4.77 -10.73
C GLY A 106 -6.96 -4.70 -9.48
N GLY A 107 -7.10 -3.53 -8.85
CA GLY A 107 -7.95 -3.37 -7.65
C GLY A 107 -9.41 -3.78 -7.90
N ASN A 108 -9.94 -3.50 -9.09
CA ASN A 108 -11.29 -3.90 -9.49
C ASN A 108 -11.43 -5.42 -9.64
N ASP A 109 -10.44 -6.08 -10.24
CA ASP A 109 -10.48 -7.52 -10.45
C ASP A 109 -10.26 -8.31 -9.16
N ILE A 110 -9.34 -7.86 -8.29
CA ILE A 110 -9.18 -8.38 -6.92
C ILE A 110 -10.51 -8.27 -6.17
N THR A 111 -11.14 -7.10 -6.25
CA THR A 111 -12.43 -6.84 -5.62
C THR A 111 -13.53 -7.75 -6.16
N LYS A 112 -13.59 -7.93 -7.48
CA LYS A 112 -14.58 -8.81 -8.12
C LYS A 112 -14.39 -10.26 -7.66
N ARG A 113 -13.14 -10.74 -7.61
CA ARG A 113 -12.85 -12.11 -7.21
C ARG A 113 -13.11 -12.36 -5.73
N THR A 114 -12.71 -11.44 -4.85
CA THR A 114 -13.02 -11.51 -3.41
C THR A 114 -14.53 -11.48 -3.16
N LEU A 115 -15.29 -10.67 -3.90
CA LEU A 115 -16.76 -10.68 -3.82
C LEU A 115 -17.38 -12.01 -4.27
N GLN A 116 -16.75 -12.72 -5.22
CA GLN A 116 -17.24 -14.06 -5.63
C GLN A 116 -17.09 -15.07 -4.49
N HIS A 117 -15.91 -15.15 -3.86
CA HIS A 117 -15.69 -15.98 -2.67
C HIS A 117 -16.74 -15.68 -1.59
N TRP A 118 -16.94 -14.40 -1.27
CA TRP A 118 -17.93 -13.97 -0.28
C TRP A 118 -19.35 -14.42 -0.64
N LYS A 119 -19.77 -14.28 -1.91
CA LYS A 119 -21.10 -14.71 -2.38
C LYS A 119 -21.28 -16.24 -2.33
N GLN A 120 -20.20 -17.00 -2.38
CA GLN A 120 -20.18 -18.45 -2.28
C GLN A 120 -20.16 -18.93 -0.82
N GLY A 121 -20.08 -18.01 0.15
CA GLY A 121 -19.91 -18.34 1.57
C GLY A 121 -18.52 -18.87 1.90
N GLU A 122 -17.54 -18.66 1.01
CA GLU A 122 -16.15 -19.06 1.21
C GLU A 122 -15.46 -18.05 2.14
N SER A 123 -14.60 -18.56 3.03
CA SER A 123 -13.80 -17.69 3.91
C SER A 123 -12.81 -16.89 3.07
N ARG A 124 -12.61 -15.62 3.43
CA ARG A 124 -11.62 -14.73 2.83
C ARG A 124 -10.21 -15.35 2.83
N GLU A 125 -9.85 -16.07 3.90
CA GLU A 125 -8.55 -16.71 4.09
C GLU A 125 -8.34 -17.91 3.16
N SER A 126 -9.40 -18.41 2.51
CA SER A 126 -9.30 -19.45 1.49
C SER A 126 -8.79 -18.94 0.14
N ILE A 127 -8.76 -17.61 -0.06
CA ILE A 127 -8.24 -16.98 -1.28
C ILE A 127 -6.74 -17.24 -1.39
N THR A 128 -6.35 -17.97 -2.43
CA THR A 128 -4.95 -18.38 -2.60
C THR A 128 -4.09 -17.31 -3.26
N ARG A 129 -2.79 -17.34 -2.97
CA ARG A 129 -1.79 -16.48 -3.64
C ARG A 129 -1.79 -16.67 -5.15
N ALA A 130 -1.77 -17.91 -5.63
CA ALA A 130 -1.70 -18.23 -7.06
C ALA A 130 -2.89 -17.66 -7.85
N GLU A 131 -4.08 -17.69 -7.25
CA GLU A 131 -5.28 -17.08 -7.83
C GLU A 131 -5.13 -15.57 -8.02
N MET A 132 -4.61 -14.88 -7.00
CA MET A 132 -4.42 -13.42 -7.04
C MET A 132 -3.26 -12.99 -7.93
N GLU A 133 -2.17 -13.76 -7.98
CA GLU A 133 -1.02 -13.46 -8.84
C GLU A 133 -1.40 -13.37 -10.32
N ASN A 134 -2.25 -14.28 -10.79
CA ASN A 134 -2.74 -14.25 -12.17
C ASN A 134 -3.54 -12.96 -12.48
N ILE A 135 -4.43 -12.58 -11.56
CA ILE A 135 -5.24 -11.36 -11.68
C ILE A 135 -4.34 -10.12 -11.74
N ILE A 136 -3.39 -10.02 -10.82
CA ILE A 136 -2.53 -8.84 -10.70
C ILE A 136 -1.57 -8.73 -11.88
N THR A 137 -0.99 -9.85 -12.32
CA THR A 137 -0.03 -9.84 -13.44
C THR A 137 -0.69 -9.35 -14.72
N LEU A 138 -1.90 -9.84 -15.01
CA LEU A 138 -2.68 -9.40 -16.17
C LEU A 138 -3.06 -7.92 -16.06
N ALA A 139 -3.53 -7.47 -14.90
CA ALA A 139 -3.91 -6.08 -14.70
C ALA A 139 -2.71 -5.13 -14.81
N ALA A 140 -1.58 -5.45 -14.17
CA ALA A 140 -0.36 -4.65 -14.22
C ALA A 140 0.18 -4.48 -15.65
N PHE A 141 0.03 -5.50 -16.51
CA PHE A 141 0.50 -5.42 -17.89
C PHE A 141 -0.42 -4.59 -18.81
N ASN A 142 -1.74 -4.64 -18.57
CA ASN A 142 -2.75 -4.11 -19.49
C ASN A 142 -3.34 -2.75 -19.08
N GLU A 143 -3.44 -2.46 -17.78
CA GLU A 143 -3.98 -1.18 -17.29
C GLU A 143 -3.00 -0.02 -17.53
N GLU A 144 -3.53 1.21 -17.59
CA GLU A 144 -2.71 2.41 -17.69
C GLU A 144 -1.78 2.59 -16.47
N GLY A 145 -0.64 3.22 -16.70
CA GLY A 145 0.36 3.53 -15.68
C GLY A 145 1.76 3.04 -16.04
N GLY A 146 2.68 3.12 -15.08
CA GLY A 146 4.11 2.85 -15.27
C GLY A 146 4.44 1.39 -15.59
N PHE A 147 3.51 0.46 -15.34
CA PHE A 147 3.64 -0.95 -15.70
C PHE A 147 3.06 -1.31 -17.06
N LYS A 148 2.26 -0.44 -17.67
CA LYS A 148 1.66 -0.71 -18.97
C LYS A 148 2.72 -0.99 -20.01
N TYR A 149 2.68 -2.18 -20.61
CA TYR A 149 3.70 -2.67 -21.54
C TYR A 149 5.15 -2.56 -21.03
N SER A 150 5.34 -2.49 -19.72
CA SER A 150 6.64 -2.37 -19.11
C SER A 150 7.43 -3.65 -19.32
N ARG A 151 8.70 -3.47 -19.66
CA ARG A 151 9.63 -4.59 -19.80
C ARG A 151 9.88 -5.29 -18.47
N LEU A 152 9.57 -4.65 -17.33
CA LEU A 152 9.68 -5.28 -16.02
C LEU A 152 8.75 -6.48 -15.88
N ILE A 153 7.48 -6.32 -16.29
CA ILE A 153 6.49 -7.40 -16.25
C ILE A 153 6.77 -8.40 -17.38
N ALA A 154 7.02 -7.92 -18.59
CA ALA A 154 7.27 -8.78 -19.75
C ALA A 154 8.52 -9.67 -19.62
N SER A 155 9.53 -9.23 -18.84
CA SER A 155 10.75 -9.99 -18.56
C SER A 155 10.74 -10.72 -17.22
N HIS A 156 9.59 -10.81 -16.54
CA HIS A 156 9.44 -11.48 -15.24
C HIS A 156 10.43 -10.99 -14.16
N LEU A 157 10.70 -9.68 -14.12
CA LEU A 157 11.65 -9.07 -13.16
C LEU A 157 11.01 -8.73 -11.80
N VAL A 158 9.72 -9.04 -11.63
CA VAL A 158 9.03 -8.88 -10.34
C VAL A 158 9.06 -10.23 -9.63
N ASP A 159 9.75 -10.29 -8.49
CA ASP A 159 9.86 -11.53 -7.72
C ASP A 159 8.52 -11.98 -7.12
N HIS A 160 7.75 -11.02 -6.59
CA HIS A 160 6.52 -11.28 -5.86
C HIS A 160 5.44 -10.23 -6.16
N PHE A 161 4.24 -10.70 -6.50
CA PHE A 161 3.04 -9.88 -6.51
C PHE A 161 2.29 -10.07 -5.20
N VAL A 162 2.11 -8.98 -4.44
CA VAL A 162 1.47 -9.02 -3.13
C VAL A 162 0.07 -8.38 -3.21
N PRO A 163 -1.01 -9.17 -3.26
CA PRO A 163 -2.37 -8.65 -3.27
C PRO A 163 -2.74 -7.98 -1.95
N PHE A 164 -3.43 -6.85 -2.04
CA PHE A 164 -4.12 -6.25 -0.91
C PHE A 164 -5.61 -6.36 -1.15
N LEU A 165 -6.27 -7.19 -0.36
CA LEU A 165 -7.69 -7.46 -0.47
C LEU A 165 -8.50 -6.32 0.19
N PRO A 166 -9.72 -6.03 -0.31
CA PRO A 166 -10.57 -4.99 0.27
C PRO A 166 -10.93 -5.32 1.73
N LEU A 167 -11.10 -4.30 2.57
CA LEU A 167 -11.33 -4.48 4.00
C LEU A 167 -12.83 -4.60 4.30
N GLU A 168 -13.19 -5.68 4.99
CA GLU A 168 -14.54 -5.91 5.52
C GLU A 168 -14.77 -5.12 6.82
N LYS A 169 -16.02 -5.03 7.26
CA LYS A 169 -16.44 -4.26 8.43
C LYS A 169 -15.68 -4.63 9.71
N GLU A 170 -15.40 -5.92 9.92
CA GLU A 170 -14.61 -6.38 11.07
C GLU A 170 -13.18 -5.80 11.08
N HIS A 171 -12.54 -5.68 9.91
CA HIS A 171 -11.23 -5.04 9.79
C HIS A 171 -11.31 -3.54 10.10
N ILE A 172 -12.42 -2.87 9.75
CA ILE A 172 -12.64 -1.46 10.09
C ILE A 172 -12.81 -1.30 11.60
N ARG A 173 -13.56 -2.21 12.26
CA ARG A 173 -13.66 -2.26 13.73
C ARG A 173 -12.28 -2.39 14.37
N ASN A 174 -11.41 -3.26 13.86
CA ASN A 174 -10.05 -3.39 14.38
C ASN A 174 -9.21 -2.11 14.18
N CYS A 175 -9.32 -1.46 13.02
CA CYS A 175 -8.67 -0.15 12.81
C CYS A 175 -9.17 0.94 13.78
N ILE A 176 -10.45 0.90 14.18
CA ILE A 176 -11.00 1.84 15.17
C ILE A 176 -10.37 1.57 16.53
N VAL A 177 -10.32 0.30 16.94
CA VAL A 177 -9.71 -0.13 18.22
C VAL A 177 -8.24 0.26 18.28
N ASP A 178 -7.46 -0.03 17.23
CA ASP A 178 -6.05 0.35 17.14
C ASP A 178 -5.87 1.86 17.26
N TYR A 179 -6.73 2.64 16.61
CA TYR A 179 -6.67 4.10 16.68
C TYR A 179 -7.04 4.64 18.08
N LEU A 180 -8.03 4.06 18.76
CA LEU A 180 -8.39 4.43 20.12
C LEU A 180 -7.23 4.18 21.10
N VAL A 181 -6.59 3.00 20.99
CA VAL A 181 -5.41 2.67 21.81
C VAL A 181 -4.26 3.63 21.53
N LEU A 182 -4.00 3.95 20.25
CA LEU A 182 -2.98 4.93 19.87
C LEU A 182 -3.23 6.33 20.48
N ARG A 183 -4.50 6.67 20.72
CA ARG A 183 -4.92 7.93 21.33
C ARG A 183 -4.89 7.91 22.87
N GLY A 184 -4.48 6.79 23.48
CA GLY A 184 -4.41 6.63 24.94
C GLY A 184 -5.76 6.28 25.58
N PHE A 185 -6.72 5.80 24.80
CA PHE A 185 -7.99 5.31 25.32
C PHE A 185 -7.94 3.81 25.60
N ASP A 186 -8.64 3.37 26.65
CA ASP A 186 -8.92 1.96 26.86
C ASP A 186 -10.06 1.52 25.94
N ALA A 187 -9.71 0.93 24.79
CA ALA A 187 -10.68 0.45 23.83
C ALA A 187 -11.60 -0.66 24.37
N GLN A 188 -11.27 -1.31 25.50
CA GLN A 188 -12.14 -2.32 26.12
C GLN A 188 -13.37 -1.70 26.79
N LEU A 189 -13.29 -0.41 27.14
CA LEU A 189 -14.42 0.33 27.71
C LEU A 189 -15.42 0.80 26.65
N VAL A 190 -15.09 0.70 25.37
CA VAL A 190 -15.99 1.01 24.26
C VAL A 190 -16.81 -0.23 23.92
N SER A 191 -18.14 -0.13 23.94
CA SER A 191 -19.01 -1.25 23.57
C SER A 191 -18.85 -1.63 22.10
N GLU A 192 -19.01 -2.93 21.79
CA GLU A 192 -18.99 -3.41 20.40
C GLU A 192 -20.04 -2.70 19.54
N GLU A 193 -21.24 -2.46 20.07
CA GLU A 193 -22.28 -1.70 19.37
C GLU A 193 -21.75 -0.33 18.92
N LYS A 194 -20.99 0.36 19.77
CA LYS A 194 -20.47 1.68 19.45
C LYS A 194 -19.31 1.62 18.45
N LEU A 195 -18.45 0.60 18.54
CA LEU A 195 -17.42 0.36 17.53
C LEU A 195 -18.04 0.13 16.15
N PHE A 196 -19.10 -0.66 16.07
CA PHE A 196 -19.82 -0.90 14.82
C PHE A 196 -20.63 0.32 14.35
N GLU A 197 -21.17 1.15 15.25
CA GLU A 197 -21.80 2.44 14.88
C GLU A 197 -20.79 3.36 14.15
N ILE A 198 -19.58 3.49 14.70
CA ILE A 198 -18.51 4.27 14.06
C ILE A 198 -18.14 3.63 12.72
N ALA A 199 -17.98 2.31 12.68
CA ALA A 199 -17.67 1.58 11.46
C ALA A 199 -18.75 1.78 10.38
N ASP A 200 -20.03 1.77 10.76
CA ASP A 200 -21.19 1.92 9.86
C ASP A 200 -21.36 3.33 9.32
N SER A 201 -20.73 4.31 9.96
CA SER A 201 -20.67 5.67 9.45
C SER A 201 -19.79 5.83 8.20
N LEU A 202 -19.01 4.80 7.84
CA LEU A 202 -18.22 4.75 6.60
C LEU A 202 -19.08 4.31 5.40
N GLN A 203 -18.55 4.53 4.20
CA GLN A 203 -19.20 4.09 2.96
C GLN A 203 -18.71 2.70 2.57
N TYR A 204 -19.66 1.81 2.28
CA TYR A 204 -19.38 0.43 1.89
C TYR A 204 -19.87 0.10 0.47
N TYR A 205 -19.29 -0.94 -0.11
CA TYR A 205 -19.64 -1.46 -1.42
C TYR A 205 -19.62 -3.01 -1.43
N PRO A 206 -20.30 -3.66 -2.39
CA PRO A 206 -21.27 -3.06 -3.31
C PRO A 206 -22.51 -2.59 -2.53
N LYS A 207 -23.30 -1.65 -3.08
CA LYS A 207 -24.35 -0.94 -2.32
C LYS A 207 -25.45 -1.87 -1.77
N GLU A 208 -25.67 -3.00 -2.43
CA GLU A 208 -26.70 -3.97 -2.10
C GLU A 208 -26.36 -4.75 -0.82
N PHE A 209 -25.07 -5.00 -0.58
CA PHE A 209 -24.59 -5.87 0.50
C PHE A 209 -23.73 -5.15 1.55
N GLY A 210 -23.09 -4.03 1.18
CA GLY A 210 -22.28 -3.23 2.11
C GLY A 210 -21.08 -3.99 2.71
N VAL A 211 -20.44 -4.88 1.93
CA VAL A 211 -19.42 -5.82 2.44
C VAL A 211 -18.08 -5.13 2.72
N TYR A 212 -17.60 -4.33 1.78
CA TYR A 212 -16.24 -3.80 1.78
C TYR A 212 -16.23 -2.29 1.97
N SER A 213 -15.33 -1.78 2.82
CA SER A 213 -15.14 -0.34 3.00
C SER A 213 -14.52 0.27 1.76
N THR A 214 -15.19 1.29 1.19
CA THR A 214 -14.70 2.04 0.03
C THR A 214 -13.37 2.70 0.32
N SER A 215 -13.16 3.25 1.53
CA SER A 215 -11.94 3.95 1.92
C SER A 215 -10.92 3.10 2.66
N GLY A 216 -11.24 1.83 2.94
CA GLY A 216 -10.56 1.05 3.97
C GLY A 216 -10.48 1.84 5.28
N CYS A 217 -9.34 1.79 5.96
CA CYS A 217 -9.15 2.49 7.24
C CYS A 217 -8.76 3.97 7.10
N LYS A 218 -8.67 4.53 5.88
CA LYS A 218 -8.19 5.91 5.66
C LYS A 218 -9.04 6.98 6.36
N ARG A 219 -10.35 6.74 6.48
CA ARG A 219 -11.30 7.69 7.09
C ARG A 219 -11.65 7.38 8.54
N VAL A 220 -11.11 6.29 9.11
CA VAL A 220 -11.39 5.88 10.49
C VAL A 220 -11.03 6.97 11.48
N VAL A 221 -9.84 7.58 11.34
CA VAL A 221 -9.37 8.69 12.19
C VAL A 221 -10.41 9.80 12.30
N GLN A 222 -10.91 10.29 11.16
CA GLN A 222 -11.89 11.38 11.10
C GLN A 222 -13.22 11.01 11.75
N LYS A 223 -13.63 9.74 11.62
CA LYS A 223 -14.89 9.24 12.19
C LYS A 223 -14.81 9.05 13.69
N VAL A 224 -13.69 8.50 14.18
CA VAL A 224 -13.45 8.33 15.61
C VAL A 224 -13.29 9.69 16.29
N ASP A 225 -12.56 10.63 15.70
CA ASP A 225 -12.40 11.97 16.28
C ASP A 225 -13.72 12.74 16.36
N LEU A 226 -14.58 12.64 15.32
CA LEU A 226 -15.93 13.22 15.36
C LEU A 226 -16.75 12.60 16.49
N PHE A 227 -16.74 11.27 16.60
CA PHE A 227 -17.46 10.55 17.63
C PHE A 227 -17.02 10.95 19.05
N LEU A 228 -15.70 11.00 19.30
CA LEU A 228 -15.16 11.42 20.60
C LEU A 228 -15.49 12.89 20.93
N GLY A 229 -15.64 13.74 19.91
CA GLY A 229 -16.03 15.13 20.08
C GLY A 229 -17.51 15.32 20.46
N GLU A 230 -18.38 14.41 20.04
CA GLU A 230 -19.82 14.43 20.35
C GLU A 230 -20.12 13.90 21.77
N ASP A 231 -19.27 13.02 22.32
CA ASP A 231 -19.45 12.41 23.64
C ASP A 231 -18.26 12.68 24.59
N GLN A 232 -18.21 13.91 25.10
CA GLN A 232 -17.14 14.36 26.02
C GLN A 232 -17.15 13.64 27.38
N GLU A 233 -18.28 13.10 27.80
CA GLU A 233 -18.41 12.34 29.04
C GLU A 233 -17.74 10.97 28.88
N LEU A 234 -18.05 10.27 27.79
CA LEU A 234 -17.40 9.02 27.41
C LEU A 234 -15.91 9.23 27.17
N GLN A 235 -15.52 10.30 26.50
CA GLN A 235 -14.10 10.62 26.28
C GLN A 235 -13.32 10.66 27.60
N LYS A 236 -13.87 11.27 28.67
CA LYS A 236 -13.22 11.31 29.99
C LYS A 236 -13.16 9.95 30.66
N GLN A 237 -14.16 9.10 30.46
CA GLN A 237 -14.22 7.75 31.03
C GLN A 237 -13.23 6.79 30.35
N LEU A 238 -12.99 6.99 29.05
CA LEU A 238 -12.12 6.14 28.26
C LEU A 238 -10.63 6.45 28.43
N LEU A 239 -10.26 7.64 28.92
CA LEU A 239 -8.87 8.03 29.10
C LEU A 239 -8.20 7.09 30.10
N ILE A 240 -7.10 6.48 29.70
CA ILE A 240 -6.25 5.72 30.61
C ILE A 240 -5.68 6.71 31.62
N ASN A 241 -6.07 6.57 32.89
CA ASN A 241 -5.42 7.29 33.97
C ASN A 241 -4.03 6.69 34.15
N ASP A 242 -3.02 7.30 33.53
CA ASP A 242 -1.61 7.06 33.85
C ASP A 242 -1.32 7.63 35.25
N ASN A 243 -1.78 6.91 36.29
CA ASN A 243 -1.37 7.10 37.67
C ASN A 243 -0.51 5.90 38.10
N ILE A 244 0.69 5.78 37.53
CA ILE A 244 1.85 5.08 38.13
C ILE A 244 3.12 5.83 37.74
#